data_AF-A0A932YAG3-F1
#
_entry.id   AF-A0A932YAG3-F1
#
_cell.length_a   1.000
_cell.length_b   1.000
_cell.length_c   1.000
_cell.angle_alpha   90.00
_cell.angle_beta   90.00
_cell.angle_gamma   90.00
#
_symmetry.space_group_name_H-M   'P 1'
#
loop_
_entity.id
_entity.type
_entity.pdbx_description
1 polymer ?
#
loop_
_entity_poly.entity_id
_entity_poly.type
_entity_poly.pdbx_seq_one_letter_code
_entity_poly.pdbx_strand_id
1 'polypeptide(L)'
;MDLKVVGELVGIFPRVGFAQAEILGKAVLEAYAQQDLSGVTVIYGEFKSIAQQRVIQKMLLPLEPPAEKPILTDFSFEPDREQLLDTLLPRYIKAQLYRILLESQAAELAARMNAMEAASKNAGELISGLTLRLNRTRQAIITKEIAELVGGAEALAS
;
A
#
# COMPACT_ATOMS: atom_id res chain seq x y z
N MET A 1 -1.29 16.54 -17.93
CA MET A 1 -0.26 17.10 -17.05
C MET A 1 1.00 16.30 -17.30
N ASP A 2 1.95 16.85 -18.04
CA ASP A 2 3.25 16.20 -18.23
C ASP A 2 4.07 16.40 -16.96
N LEU A 3 4.11 15.37 -16.12
CA LEU A 3 4.97 15.35 -14.94
C LEU A 3 6.37 14.91 -15.37
N LYS A 4 7.36 15.78 -15.19
CA LYS A 4 8.77 15.42 -15.39
C LYS A 4 9.28 14.66 -14.17
N VAL A 5 9.68 13.41 -14.36
CA VAL A 5 10.33 12.63 -13.31
C VAL A 5 11.75 13.17 -13.11
N VAL A 6 12.01 13.76 -11.95
CA VAL A 6 13.33 14.32 -11.58
C VAL A 6 14.24 13.26 -10.95
N GLY A 7 13.65 12.27 -10.29
CA GLY A 7 14.36 11.15 -9.70
C GLY A 7 13.38 10.04 -9.30
N GLU A 8 13.91 8.82 -9.21
CA GLU A 8 13.13 7.64 -8.86
C GLU A 8 13.93 6.77 -7.88
N LEU A 9 13.24 6.21 -6.90
CA LEU A 9 13.81 5.25 -5.96
C LEU A 9 12.91 4.01 -5.91
N VAL A 10 13.30 2.98 -6.65
CA VAL A 10 12.57 1.71 -6.76
C VAL A 10 13.08 0.66 -5.77
N GLY A 11 12.25 -0.34 -5.48
CA GLY A 11 12.64 -1.50 -4.67
C GLY A 11 12.82 -1.23 -3.17
N ILE A 12 12.22 -0.14 -2.66
CA ILE A 12 12.35 0.24 -1.24
C ILE A 12 11.44 -0.54 -0.29
N PHE A 13 10.37 -1.16 -0.81
CA PHE A 13 9.49 -2.03 -0.03
C PHE A 13 9.93 -3.50 -0.19
N PRO A 14 9.75 -4.36 0.84
CA PRO A 14 9.05 -4.13 2.10
C PRO A 14 9.99 -3.77 3.27
N ARG A 15 11.22 -3.34 3.04
CA ARG A 15 12.12 -2.92 4.13
C ARG A 15 12.45 -1.44 4.00
N VAL A 16 11.54 -0.60 4.46
CA VAL A 16 11.78 0.84 4.57
C VAL A 16 12.58 1.10 5.84
N GLY A 17 13.79 1.65 5.69
CA GLY A 17 14.60 2.16 6.77
C GLY A 17 14.70 3.68 6.74
N PHE A 18 15.30 4.25 7.79
CA PHE A 18 15.55 5.69 7.87
C PHE A 18 16.50 6.17 6.75
N ALA A 19 17.42 5.32 6.28
CA ALA A 19 18.36 5.66 5.20
C ALA A 19 17.67 6.07 3.90
N GLN A 20 16.58 5.39 3.51
CA GLN A 20 15.82 5.77 2.32
C GLN A 20 15.13 7.14 2.49
N ALA A 21 14.61 7.40 3.70
CA ALA A 21 14.03 8.71 4.03
C ALA A 21 15.08 9.82 4.06
N GLU A 22 16.32 9.52 4.45
CA GLU A 22 17.42 10.49 4.37
C GLU A 22 17.79 10.86 2.94
N ILE A 23 17.89 9.88 2.04
CA ILE A 23 18.18 10.10 0.62
C ILE A 23 17.09 10.97 -0.01
N LEU A 24 15.82 10.59 0.20
CA LEU A 24 14.67 11.34 -0.31
C LEU A 24 14.58 12.73 0.31
N GLY A 25 14.75 12.84 1.63
CA GLY A 25 14.69 14.11 2.34
C GLY A 25 15.77 15.08 1.89
N LYS A 26 17.00 14.59 1.64
CA LYS A 26 18.08 15.40 1.10
C LYS A 26 17.74 15.91 -0.31
N ALA A 27 17.30 15.03 -1.20
CA ALA A 27 16.93 15.41 -2.56
C ALA A 27 15.78 16.44 -2.60
N VAL A 28 14.75 16.24 -1.76
CA VAL A 28 13.61 17.16 -1.65
C VAL A 28 14.03 18.53 -1.12
N LEU A 29 14.86 18.56 -0.07
CA LEU A 29 15.35 19.81 0.53
C LEU A 29 16.27 20.58 -0.44
N GLU A 30 17.16 19.89 -1.15
CA GLU A 30 18.04 20.51 -2.15
C GLU A 30 17.23 21.10 -3.31
N ALA A 31 16.25 20.37 -3.84
CA ALA A 31 15.38 20.85 -4.91
C ALA A 31 14.53 22.06 -4.47
N TYR A 32 14.06 22.08 -3.22
CA TYR A 32 13.31 23.21 -2.68
C TYR A 32 14.21 24.43 -2.41
N ALA A 33 15.41 24.22 -1.87
CA ALA A 33 16.36 25.29 -1.57
C ALA A 33 16.90 26.00 -2.81
N GLN A 34 17.01 25.29 -3.94
CA GLN A 34 17.39 25.86 -5.24
C GLN A 34 16.30 26.79 -5.85
N GLN A 35 15.17 27.00 -5.16
CA GLN A 35 14.04 27.87 -5.54
C GLN A 35 13.30 27.46 -6.82
N ASP A 36 13.55 26.27 -7.36
CA ASP A 36 12.83 25.74 -8.52
C ASP A 36 11.40 25.27 -8.17
N LEU A 37 11.06 25.16 -6.88
CA LEU A 37 9.79 24.60 -6.41
C LEU A 37 9.06 25.59 -5.49
N SER A 38 7.80 25.90 -5.82
CA SER A 38 6.91 26.72 -4.96
C SER A 38 6.32 25.94 -3.78
N GLY A 39 6.43 24.61 -3.80
CA GLY A 39 5.89 23.74 -2.76
C GLY A 39 6.22 22.28 -3.04
N VAL A 40 6.17 21.45 -1.98
CA VAL A 40 6.37 20.01 -2.04
C VAL A 40 5.13 19.34 -1.50
N THR A 41 4.47 18.56 -2.34
CA THR A 41 3.31 17.78 -1.96
C THR A 41 3.60 16.29 -2.11
N VAL A 42 3.26 15.52 -1.08
CA VAL A 42 3.47 14.07 -1.05
C VAL A 42 2.13 13.37 -1.14
N ILE A 43 2.05 12.40 -2.05
CA ILE A 43 0.88 11.53 -2.22
C ILE A 43 1.27 10.14 -1.72
N TYR A 44 0.50 9.59 -0.78
CA TYR A 44 0.82 8.30 -0.20
C TYR A 44 -0.43 7.60 0.35
N GLY A 45 -0.31 6.29 0.61
CA GLY A 45 -1.34 5.52 1.28
C GLY A 45 -1.33 5.78 2.78
N GLU A 46 -2.33 6.49 3.29
CA GLU A 46 -2.57 6.62 4.72
C GLU A 46 -3.18 5.33 5.26
N PHE A 47 -2.51 4.73 6.24
CA PHE A 47 -3.04 3.62 7.01
C PHE A 47 -3.92 4.14 8.16
N LYS A 48 -5.24 4.02 8.02
CA LYS A 48 -6.18 4.26 9.14
C LYS A 48 -6.50 2.98 9.89
N SER A 49 -6.77 1.90 9.18
CA SER A 49 -6.99 0.57 9.75
C SER A 49 -6.77 -0.52 8.70
N ILE A 50 -6.85 -1.78 9.11
CA ILE A 50 -6.77 -2.93 8.18
C ILE A 50 -7.91 -2.87 7.15
N ALA A 51 -9.09 -2.40 7.54
CA ALA A 51 -10.24 -2.31 6.64
C ALA A 51 -10.27 -1.01 5.81
N GLN A 52 -9.54 0.03 6.22
CA GLN A 52 -9.59 1.34 5.58
C GLN A 52 -8.19 1.92 5.33
N GLN A 53 -7.81 1.90 4.07
CA GLN A 53 -6.68 2.66 3.53
C GLN A 53 -7.21 3.82 2.68
N ARG A 54 -6.54 4.97 2.72
CA ARG A 54 -6.91 6.13 1.89
C ARG A 54 -5.68 6.70 1.23
N VAL A 55 -5.76 7.00 -0.06
CA VAL A 55 -4.72 7.80 -0.71
C VAL A 55 -4.97 9.25 -0.32
N ILE A 56 -3.98 9.86 0.34
CA ILE A 56 -4.06 11.27 0.73
C ILE A 56 -2.95 12.06 0.05
N GLN A 57 -3.25 13.33 -0.17
CA GLN A 57 -2.30 14.32 -0.64
C GLN A 57 -1.99 15.24 0.55
N LYS A 58 -0.73 15.30 0.97
CA LYS A 58 -0.28 16.13 2.09
C LYS A 58 0.81 17.09 1.63
N MET A 59 0.63 18.37 1.89
CA MET A 59 1.68 19.36 1.69
C MET A 59 2.77 19.17 2.75
N LEU A 60 4.01 18.97 2.30
CA LEU A 60 5.18 18.79 3.14
C LEU A 60 5.96 20.09 3.33
N LEU A 61 6.06 20.89 2.26
CA LEU A 61 6.64 22.23 2.25
C LEU A 61 5.76 23.16 1.40
N PRO A 62 5.60 24.45 1.76
CA PRO A 62 6.10 25.09 2.98
C PRO A 62 5.41 24.56 4.25
N LEU A 63 6.08 24.70 5.40
CA LEU A 63 5.47 24.35 6.69
C LEU A 63 4.45 25.42 7.08
N GLU A 64 3.21 25.01 7.27
CA GLU A 64 2.17 25.89 7.80
C GLU A 64 2.32 25.99 9.32
N PRO A 65 2.27 27.21 9.90
CA PRO A 65 2.26 27.37 11.34
C PRO A 65 0.99 26.73 11.93
N PRO A 66 1.06 26.15 13.14
CA PRO A 66 -0.11 25.59 13.79
C PRO A 66 -1.18 26.66 14.01
N ALA A 67 -2.46 26.28 13.86
CA ALA A 67 -3.59 27.19 14.01
C ALA A 67 -3.77 27.70 15.46
N GLU A 68 -3.31 26.94 16.44
CA GLU A 68 -3.31 27.33 17.84
C GLU A 68 -2.03 28.10 18.19
N LYS A 69 -2.19 29.27 18.82
CA LYS A 69 -1.06 30.00 19.39
C LYS A 69 -0.43 29.14 20.48
N PRO A 70 0.85 28.74 20.35
CA PRO A 70 1.50 28.01 21.41
C PRO A 70 1.51 28.85 22.69
N ILE A 71 1.37 28.19 23.84
CA ILE A 71 1.72 28.79 25.12
C ILE A 71 3.23 29.03 25.04
N LEU A 72 3.62 30.27 24.77
CA LEU A 72 5.01 30.67 24.72
C LEU A 72 5.52 30.74 26.16
N THR A 73 6.07 29.64 26.66
CA THR A 73 7.00 29.69 27.79
C THR A 73 8.29 30.36 27.33
N ASP A 74 8.90 31.19 28.17
CA ASP A 74 10.21 31.79 27.90
C ASP A 74 11.29 30.69 27.89
N PHE A 75 11.52 30.10 26.72
CA PHE A 75 12.63 29.17 26.50
C PHE A 75 13.90 29.96 26.18
N SER A 76 14.97 29.74 26.95
CA SER A 76 16.31 30.15 26.56
C SER A 76 16.84 29.14 25.53
N PHE A 77 17.28 29.64 24.37
CA PHE A 77 17.88 28.83 23.32
C PHE A 77 19.40 28.95 23.39
N GLU A 78 20.11 27.83 23.35
CA GLU A 78 21.56 27.78 23.16
C GLU A 78 21.84 26.91 21.93
N PRO A 79 22.55 27.40 20.89
CA PRO A 79 23.25 28.68 20.76
C PRO A 79 22.32 29.89 20.45
N ASP A 80 21.53 29.84 19.38
CA ASP A 80 20.50 30.81 19.05
C ASP A 80 19.29 30.09 18.41
N ARG A 81 18.16 30.80 18.26
CA ARG A 81 16.94 30.20 17.70
C ARG A 81 17.11 29.81 16.23
N GLU A 82 17.82 30.62 15.45
CA GLU A 82 17.97 30.43 14.01
C GLU A 82 18.83 29.19 13.68
N GLN A 83 20.00 29.04 14.30
CA GLN A 83 20.87 27.87 14.06
C GLN A 83 20.21 26.57 14.51
N LEU A 84 19.41 26.64 15.59
CA LEU A 84 18.65 25.50 16.07
C LEU A 84 17.56 25.10 15.06
N LEU A 85 16.87 26.07 14.45
CA LEU A 85 15.91 25.81 13.37
C LEU A 85 16.59 25.24 12.11
N ASP A 86 17.75 25.76 11.72
CA ASP A 86 18.51 25.26 10.57
C ASP A 86 18.89 23.78 10.72
N THR A 87 19.09 23.33 11.96
CA THR A 87 19.39 21.93 12.26
C THR A 87 18.12 21.08 12.40
N LEU A 88 17.07 21.61 13.02
CA LEU A 88 15.84 20.86 13.30
C LEU A 88 14.94 20.70 12.07
N LEU A 89 14.83 21.71 11.21
CA LEU A 89 13.95 21.68 10.04
C LEU A 89 14.28 20.51 9.09
N PRO A 90 15.55 20.29 8.67
CA PRO A 90 15.90 19.14 7.85
C PRO A 90 15.59 17.80 8.54
N ARG A 91 15.85 17.70 9.85
CA ARG A 91 15.56 16.48 10.63
C ARG A 91 14.06 16.20 10.71
N TYR A 92 13.24 17.24 10.89
CA TYR A 92 11.79 17.13 10.91
C TYR A 92 11.26 16.61 9.58
N ILE A 93 11.72 17.16 8.46
CA ILE A 93 11.28 16.74 7.11
C ILE A 93 11.68 15.28 6.83
N LYS A 94 12.92 14.89 7.14
CA LYS A 94 13.36 13.49 7.03
C LYS A 94 12.51 12.54 7.88
N ALA A 95 12.19 12.93 9.12
CA ALA A 95 11.34 12.14 10.00
C ALA A 95 9.89 12.03 9.49
N GLN A 96 9.33 13.11 8.92
CA GLN A 96 8.02 13.07 8.28
C GLN A 96 7.98 12.16 7.07
N LEU A 97 8.99 12.23 6.20
CA LEU A 97 9.11 11.32 5.06
C LEU A 97 9.24 9.87 5.52
N TYR A 98 10.03 9.60 6.56
CA TYR A 98 10.13 8.26 7.13
C TYR A 98 8.78 7.75 7.64
N ARG A 99 8.03 8.56 8.39
CA ARG A 99 6.66 8.24 8.83
C ARG A 99 5.75 7.92 7.63
N ILE A 100 5.79 8.76 6.58
CA ILE A 100 4.98 8.58 5.37
C ILE A 100 5.29 7.24 4.68
N LEU A 101 6.57 6.89 4.53
CA LEU A 101 6.96 5.63 3.92
C LEU A 101 6.48 4.42 4.74
N LEU A 102 6.57 4.49 6.07
CA LEU A 102 6.03 3.46 6.96
C LEU A 102 4.51 3.35 6.89
N GLU A 103 3.78 4.47 6.86
CA GLU A 103 2.32 4.48 6.70
C GLU A 103 1.91 3.85 5.36
N SER A 104 2.60 4.21 4.27
CA SER A 104 2.34 3.65 2.95
C SER A 104 2.64 2.16 2.89
N GLN A 105 3.67 1.68 3.59
CA GLN A 105 3.96 0.26 3.74
C GLN A 105 2.84 -0.47 4.47
N ALA A 106 2.40 0.06 5.61
CA ALA A 106 1.34 -0.56 6.40
C ALA A 106 0.03 -0.62 5.60
N ALA A 107 -0.30 0.46 4.87
CA ALA A 107 -1.45 0.51 3.98
C ALA A 107 -1.37 -0.54 2.88
N GLU A 108 -0.21 -0.70 2.24
CA GLU A 108 0.01 -1.72 1.19
C GLU A 108 -0.17 -3.14 1.73
N LEU A 109 0.44 -3.45 2.87
CA LEU A 109 0.33 -4.77 3.49
C LEU A 109 -1.12 -5.10 3.86
N ALA A 110 -1.85 -4.15 4.44
CA ALA A 110 -3.25 -4.35 4.78
C ALA A 110 -4.15 -4.52 3.54
N ALA A 111 -3.94 -3.71 2.50
CA ALA A 111 -4.66 -3.85 1.23
C ALA A 111 -4.36 -5.21 0.58
N ARG A 112 -3.10 -5.66 0.61
CA ARG A 112 -2.68 -6.97 0.11
C ARG A 112 -3.34 -8.10 0.89
N MET A 113 -3.37 -8.03 2.22
CA MET A 113 -4.04 -9.04 3.06
C MET A 113 -5.52 -9.18 2.69
N ASN A 114 -6.26 -8.07 2.60
CA ASN A 114 -7.68 -8.09 2.24
C ASN A 114 -7.90 -8.67 0.83
N ALA A 115 -7.05 -8.29 -0.14
CA ALA A 115 -7.13 -8.81 -1.50
C ALA A 115 -6.87 -10.33 -1.55
N MET A 116 -5.91 -10.82 -0.77
CA MET A 116 -5.59 -12.25 -0.69
C MET A 116 -6.66 -13.06 0.05
N GLU A 117 -7.28 -12.48 1.09
CA GLU A 117 -8.42 -13.09 1.78
C GLU A 117 -9.63 -13.23 0.83
N ALA A 118 -9.95 -12.16 0.09
CA ALA A 118 -10.99 -12.19 -0.93
C ALA A 118 -10.69 -13.22 -2.04
N ALA A 119 -9.44 -13.28 -2.51
CA ALA A 119 -9.01 -14.27 -3.50
C ALA A 119 -9.16 -15.71 -2.97
N SER A 120 -8.78 -15.96 -1.72
CA SER A 120 -8.91 -17.27 -1.07
C SER A 120 -10.37 -17.70 -0.92
N LYS A 121 -11.25 -16.76 -0.54
CA LYS A 121 -12.70 -16.99 -0.47
C LYS A 121 -13.27 -17.34 -1.85
N ASN A 122 -12.95 -16.55 -2.87
CA ASN A 122 -13.41 -16.79 -4.24
C ASN A 122 -12.91 -18.14 -4.79
N ALA A 123 -11.68 -18.53 -4.48
CA ALA A 123 -11.16 -19.84 -4.84
C ALA A 123 -11.93 -20.98 -4.15
N GLY A 124 -12.29 -20.82 -2.86
CA GLY A 124 -13.13 -21.77 -2.14
C GLY A 124 -14.53 -21.95 -2.75
N GLU A 125 -15.15 -20.85 -3.21
CA GLU A 125 -16.43 -20.88 -3.92
C GLU A 125 -16.32 -21.64 -5.25
N LEU A 126 -15.25 -21.41 -6.03
CA LEU A 126 -14.98 -22.14 -7.27
C LEU A 126 -14.75 -23.63 -7.02
N ILE A 127 -13.95 -24.00 -6.02
CA ILE A 127 -13.70 -25.40 -5.66
C ILE A 127 -15.01 -26.10 -5.32
N SER A 128 -15.87 -25.45 -4.54
CA SER A 128 -17.17 -26.00 -4.15
C SER A 128 -18.06 -26.23 -5.37
N GLY A 129 -18.14 -25.26 -6.28
CA GLY A 129 -18.90 -25.37 -7.53
C GLY A 129 -18.37 -26.47 -8.46
N LEU A 130 -17.05 -26.55 -8.63
CA LEU A 130 -16.40 -27.57 -9.45
C LEU A 130 -16.57 -28.97 -8.85
N THR A 131 -16.51 -29.11 -7.53
CA THR A 131 -16.73 -30.40 -6.84
C THR A 131 -18.16 -30.89 -7.06
N LEU A 132 -19.15 -30.01 -6.97
CA LEU A 132 -20.54 -30.37 -7.28
C LEU A 132 -20.69 -30.83 -8.75
N ARG A 133 -20.07 -30.11 -9.68
CA ARG A 133 -20.09 -30.47 -11.11
C ARG A 133 -19.39 -31.80 -11.38
N LEU A 134 -18.25 -32.05 -10.72
CA LEU A 134 -17.53 -33.32 -10.79
C LEU A 134 -18.42 -34.48 -10.36
N ASN A 135 -19.08 -34.37 -9.21
CA ASN A 135 -19.96 -35.42 -8.70
C ASN A 135 -21.14 -35.70 -9.62
N ARG A 136 -21.79 -34.66 -10.15
CA ARG A 136 -22.88 -34.82 -11.14
C ARG A 136 -22.39 -35.51 -12.41
N THR A 137 -21.22 -35.10 -12.92
CA THR A 137 -20.64 -35.69 -14.14
C THR A 137 -20.27 -37.16 -13.91
N ARG A 138 -19.68 -37.48 -12.75
CA ARG A 138 -19.36 -38.85 -12.35
C ARG A 138 -20.59 -39.74 -12.30
N GLN A 139 -21.69 -39.26 -11.69
CA GLN A 139 -22.94 -40.02 -11.65
C GLN A 139 -23.52 -40.24 -13.05
N ALA A 140 -23.52 -39.21 -13.91
CA ALA A 140 -23.98 -39.34 -15.28
C ALA A 140 -23.17 -40.38 -16.09
N ILE A 141 -21.86 -40.43 -15.89
CA ILE A 141 -20.99 -41.45 -16.52
C ILE A 141 -21.34 -42.84 -16.02
N ILE A 142 -21.45 -43.05 -14.69
CA ILE A 142 -21.81 -44.36 -14.12
C ILE A 142 -23.18 -44.83 -14.64
N THR A 143 -24.19 -43.95 -14.65
CA THR A 143 -25.52 -44.30 -15.17
C THR A 143 -25.47 -44.66 -16.66
N LYS A 144 -24.67 -43.92 -17.45
CA LYS A 144 -24.47 -44.21 -18.87
C LYS A 144 -23.82 -45.59 -19.08
N GLU A 145 -22.75 -45.88 -18.35
CA GLU A 145 -22.08 -47.19 -18.42
C GLU A 145 -23.01 -48.34 -18.05
N ILE A 146 -23.83 -48.19 -16.99
CA ILE A 146 -24.82 -49.19 -16.60
C ILE A 146 -25.87 -49.39 -17.70
N ALA A 147 -26.38 -48.29 -18.29
CA ALA A 147 -27.36 -48.38 -19.36
C ALA A 147 -26.80 -49.09 -20.61
N GLU A 148 -25.55 -48.82 -20.97
CA GLU A 148 -24.85 -49.49 -22.07
C GLU A 148 -24.63 -50.99 -21.79
N LEU A 149 -24.27 -51.37 -20.56
CA LEU A 149 -24.12 -52.77 -20.16
C LEU A 149 -25.44 -53.55 -20.24
N VAL A 150 -26.53 -52.98 -19.74
CA VAL A 150 -27.86 -53.62 -19.78
C VAL A 150 -28.35 -53.77 -21.22
N GLY A 151 -28.26 -52.70 -22.03
CA GLY A 151 -28.67 -52.74 -23.44
C GLY A 151 -27.83 -53.74 -24.26
N GLY A 152 -26.53 -53.86 -23.97
CA GLY A 152 -25.67 -54.86 -24.61
C GLY A 152 -26.01 -56.30 -24.20
N ALA A 153 -26.36 -56.53 -22.93
CA ALA A 153 -26.78 -57.85 -22.45
C ALA A 153 -28.12 -58.31 -23.06
N GLU A 154 -29.10 -57.41 -23.19
CA GLU A 154 -30.39 -57.71 -23.83
C GLU A 154 -30.24 -58.03 -25.33
N ALA A 155 -29.34 -57.34 -26.03
CA ALA A 155 -29.05 -57.60 -27.44
C ALA A 155 -28.37 -58.96 -27.70
N LEU A 156 -27.74 -59.57 -26.69
CA LEU A 156 -27.15 -60.91 -26.78
C LEU A 156 -28.15 -62.03 -26.41
N ALA A 157 -29.22 -61.69 -25.68
CA ALA A 157 -30.27 -62.62 -25.27
C ALA A 157 -31.40 -62.75 -26.30
N SER A 158 -31.39 -61.90 -27.34
CA SER A 158 -32.31 -61.91 -28.49
C SER A 158 -31.67 -62.54 -29.72
#